data_AF-A0A9D3UWF7-F1
#
_entry.id   AF-A0A9D3UWF7-F1
#
_cell.length_a   1.000
_cell.length_b   1.000
_cell.length_c   1.000
_cell.angle_alpha   90.00
_cell.angle_beta   90.00
_cell.angle_gamma   90.00
#
_symmetry.space_group_name_H-M   'P 1'
#
loop_
_entity.id
_entity.type
_entity.pdbx_description
1 polymer ?
#
loop_
_entity_poly.entity_id
_entity_poly.type
_entity_poly.pdbx_seq_one_letter_code
_entity_poly.pdbx_strand_id
1 'polypeptide(L)'
;MSAVVDNSGEAVEAAKNNDLEVETTKSESKEFNVQNLVDMFTKLNPLAKEFFPSSFHHNQTKKSDNFNQVPVKRSAGNENFSNKRGRNNVNQGRRRLNGRAFRAQRDDSIRRTVYVSDIDQTITEEQLAGLFSNCGQVVDCRVCGDPHSVLRFAFVEFDDEQGARAALSLDGTMLGFYPVRVLPSKTAILPVNPTFLPRSENEREMCTRTVYCTNIDKKVSQTEMKIFFESTCGEVTRLRLLGDQVHSTRIAFVEFAMAESAIIALNCSGMVLGTQAIRVSPSKTPVRPRVTRPALR
;
A
#
# COMPACT_ATOMS: atom_id res chain seq x y z
N MET A 1 -17.41 -58.87 -41.50
CA MET A 1 -17.17 -59.14 -42.93
C MET A 1 -17.97 -58.13 -43.72
N SER A 2 -17.24 -57.29 -44.48
CA SER A 2 -17.64 -56.59 -45.72
C SER A 2 -18.79 -55.57 -45.67
N ALA A 3 -18.83 -54.50 -46.45
CA ALA A 3 -17.91 -53.67 -47.24
C ALA A 3 -18.85 -52.59 -47.85
N VAL A 4 -18.56 -51.29 -47.71
CA VAL A 4 -18.15 -50.38 -48.80
C VAL A 4 -18.97 -50.50 -50.10
N VAL A 5 -19.62 -49.41 -50.54
CA VAL A 5 -19.44 -48.85 -51.90
C VAL A 5 -19.80 -47.35 -51.93
N ASP A 6 -18.85 -46.56 -52.43
CA ASP A 6 -18.91 -45.15 -52.84
C ASP A 6 -19.80 -44.93 -54.07
N ASN A 7 -20.20 -43.68 -54.35
CA ASN A 7 -19.86 -43.08 -55.65
C ASN A 7 -20.02 -41.56 -55.72
N SER A 8 -19.14 -41.03 -56.55
CA SER A 8 -18.72 -39.66 -56.84
C SER A 8 -19.48 -38.98 -58.00
N GLY A 9 -19.17 -37.69 -58.23
CA GLY A 9 -19.40 -36.94 -59.48
C GLY A 9 -19.67 -35.45 -59.24
N GLU A 10 -18.63 -34.59 -59.20
CA GLU A 10 -18.19 -33.64 -60.27
C GLU A 10 -19.22 -32.53 -60.61
N ALA A 11 -19.02 -31.24 -60.33
CA ALA A 11 -17.98 -30.25 -60.71
C ALA A 11 -18.29 -29.50 -62.03
N VAL A 12 -18.49 -28.18 -61.94
CA VAL A 12 -18.15 -27.07 -62.89
C VAL A 12 -18.77 -25.76 -62.34
N GLU A 13 -18.28 -24.53 -62.50
CA GLU A 13 -17.01 -23.86 -62.82
C GLU A 13 -17.30 -22.33 -62.82
N ALA A 14 -16.25 -21.50 -62.73
CA ALA A 14 -16.13 -20.13 -63.26
C ALA A 14 -16.46 -18.91 -62.36
N ALA A 15 -15.39 -18.44 -61.70
CA ALA A 15 -14.72 -17.15 -61.90
C ALA A 15 -15.49 -15.82 -61.84
N LYS A 16 -15.00 -14.91 -60.97
CA LYS A 16 -14.57 -13.55 -61.35
C LYS A 16 -13.72 -12.89 -60.26
N ASN A 17 -12.59 -12.33 -60.71
CA ASN A 17 -11.58 -11.58 -59.98
C ASN A 17 -12.15 -10.27 -59.39
N ASN A 18 -11.54 -9.79 -58.30
CA ASN A 18 -11.29 -8.36 -58.09
C ASN A 18 -10.08 -8.19 -57.16
N ASP A 19 -9.07 -7.54 -57.72
CA ASP A 19 -7.85 -7.06 -57.08
C ASP A 19 -8.16 -6.08 -55.95
N LEU A 20 -7.47 -6.25 -54.82
CA LEU A 20 -7.31 -5.23 -53.79
C LEU A 20 -5.86 -5.28 -53.33
N GLU A 21 -5.06 -4.40 -53.93
CA GLU A 21 -3.70 -4.06 -53.53
C GLU A 21 -3.71 -3.55 -52.09
N VAL A 22 -3.04 -4.28 -51.19
CA VAL A 22 -2.76 -3.81 -49.83
C VAL A 22 -1.44 -3.07 -49.86
N GLU A 23 -1.52 -1.74 -49.90
CA GLU A 23 -0.41 -0.84 -49.59
C GLU A 23 0.11 -1.13 -48.17
N THR A 24 1.29 -1.73 -48.10
CA THR A 24 2.04 -1.88 -46.86
C THR A 24 2.67 -0.53 -46.51
N THR A 25 1.98 0.25 -45.68
CA THR A 25 2.55 1.44 -45.06
C THR A 25 3.64 1.01 -44.08
N LYS A 26 4.88 1.32 -44.44
CA LYS A 26 6.10 1.07 -43.66
C LYS A 26 6.09 2.01 -42.45
N SER A 27 5.69 1.51 -41.29
CA SER A 27 5.84 2.22 -40.02
C SER A 27 7.32 2.22 -39.63
N GLU A 28 7.97 3.39 -39.74
CA GLU A 28 9.31 3.62 -39.21
C GLU A 28 9.29 3.46 -37.68
N SER A 29 9.68 2.29 -37.20
CA SER A 29 10.05 2.07 -35.80
C SER A 29 11.31 2.88 -35.51
N LYS A 30 11.17 4.04 -34.86
CA LYS A 30 12.30 4.75 -34.25
C LYS A 30 12.87 3.85 -33.15
N GLU A 31 13.97 3.16 -33.44
CA GLU A 31 14.75 2.45 -32.44
C GLU A 31 15.08 3.40 -31.29
N PHE A 32 14.64 3.02 -30.09
CA PHE A 32 14.86 3.78 -28.87
C PHE A 32 16.33 3.61 -28.46
N ASN A 33 17.19 4.48 -28.98
CA ASN A 33 18.62 4.39 -28.76
C ASN A 33 18.98 4.91 -27.35
N VAL A 34 19.26 3.97 -26.44
CA VAL A 34 19.70 4.23 -25.06
C VAL A 34 20.93 5.14 -24.98
N GLN A 35 21.77 5.18 -26.02
CA GLN A 35 22.94 6.05 -26.08
C GLN A 35 22.55 7.54 -26.11
N ASN A 36 21.43 7.89 -26.76
CA ASN A 36 20.93 9.27 -26.81
C ASN A 36 20.41 9.76 -25.44
N LEU A 37 19.94 8.86 -24.58
CA LEU A 37 19.56 9.21 -23.22
C LEU A 37 20.79 9.50 -22.35
N VAL A 38 21.84 8.67 -22.46
CA VAL A 38 23.09 8.87 -21.74
C VAL A 38 23.75 10.19 -22.13
N ASP A 39 23.73 10.55 -23.42
CA ASP A 39 24.22 11.83 -23.91
C ASP A 39 23.38 13.04 -23.48
N MET A 40 22.08 12.85 -23.23
CA MET A 40 21.23 13.88 -22.62
C MET A 40 21.58 14.09 -21.15
N PHE A 41 21.72 13.01 -20.37
CA PHE A 41 21.98 13.10 -18.93
C PHE A 41 23.40 13.60 -18.61
N THR A 42 24.37 13.38 -19.49
CA THR A 42 25.75 13.89 -19.31
C THR A 42 25.90 15.38 -19.60
N LYS A 43 24.98 15.99 -20.36
CA LYS A 43 24.98 17.43 -20.69
C LYS A 43 24.20 18.30 -19.69
N LEU A 44 23.53 17.68 -18.72
CA LEU A 44 22.80 18.42 -17.68
C LEU A 44 23.75 18.90 -16.59
N ASN A 45 23.76 20.21 -16.35
CA ASN A 45 24.53 20.81 -15.27
C ASN A 45 23.92 20.40 -13.91
N PRO A 46 24.62 19.60 -13.08
CA PRO A 46 24.07 19.11 -11.82
C PRO A 46 23.85 20.22 -10.77
N LEU A 47 24.31 21.45 -11.04
CA LEU A 47 24.09 22.63 -10.21
C LEU A 47 22.97 23.56 -10.73
N ALA A 48 22.23 23.16 -11.78
CA ALA A 48 21.11 23.95 -12.29
C ALA A 48 19.97 24.03 -11.25
N LYS A 49 19.42 25.25 -11.06
CA LYS A 49 18.43 25.56 -10.02
C LYS A 49 17.16 24.72 -10.09
N GLU A 50 16.85 24.15 -11.25
CA GLU A 50 15.67 23.30 -11.48
C GLU A 50 15.82 21.89 -10.89
N PHE A 51 17.04 21.45 -10.59
CA PHE A 51 17.33 20.15 -9.97
C PHE A 51 17.36 20.20 -8.43
N PHE A 52 17.20 21.38 -7.83
CA PHE A 52 17.13 21.53 -6.36
C PHE A 52 15.69 21.80 -5.93
N PRO A 53 15.13 21.01 -5.00
CA PRO A 53 13.81 21.27 -4.43
C PRO A 53 13.75 22.67 -3.79
N SER A 54 12.67 23.41 -4.06
CA SER A 54 12.43 24.79 -3.60
C SER A 54 12.46 25.00 -2.08
N SER A 55 12.62 23.92 -1.30
CA SER A 55 12.83 23.93 0.15
C SER A 55 14.25 24.33 0.61
N PHE A 56 15.21 24.51 -0.30
CA PHE A 56 16.56 25.02 0.01
C PHE A 56 16.67 26.55 -0.16
N HIS A 57 15.76 27.33 0.43
CA HIS A 57 16.03 28.75 0.67
C HIS A 57 16.78 28.92 2.00
N HIS A 58 18.10 28.88 1.92
CA HIS A 58 18.97 29.36 3.00
C HIS A 58 19.08 30.88 2.89
N ASN A 59 18.64 31.58 3.93
CA ASN A 59 18.82 33.02 4.11
C ASN A 59 20.30 33.42 3.93
N GLN A 60 20.64 34.08 2.83
CA GLN A 60 21.82 34.94 2.79
C GLN A 60 21.39 36.39 2.98
N THR A 61 21.43 36.79 4.24
CA THR A 61 21.49 38.18 4.66
C THR A 61 22.71 38.86 4.05
N LYS A 62 22.49 39.95 3.33
CA LYS A 62 23.50 40.91 2.88
C LYS A 62 24.44 41.27 4.05
N LYS A 63 25.75 41.10 3.85
CA LYS A 63 26.77 41.80 4.64
C LYS A 63 27.64 42.59 3.67
N SER A 64 27.49 43.91 3.75
CA SER A 64 28.48 44.88 3.33
C SER A 64 29.63 44.86 4.34
N ASP A 65 30.83 44.63 3.86
CA ASP A 65 32.05 44.89 4.62
C ASP A 65 32.23 46.40 4.78
N ASN A 66 32.55 46.83 5.99
CA ASN A 66 33.48 47.95 6.15
C ASN A 66 34.26 47.85 7.46
N PHE A 67 35.57 47.92 7.30
CA PHE A 67 36.63 47.94 8.30
C PHE A 67 36.51 49.15 9.25
N ASN A 68 36.80 48.97 10.54
CA ASN A 68 37.97 49.62 11.15
C ASN A 68 38.29 49.19 12.60
N GLN A 69 39.57 48.89 12.73
CA GLN A 69 40.52 48.83 13.84
C GLN A 69 40.30 49.61 15.17
N VAL A 70 40.86 48.97 16.21
CA VAL A 70 41.74 49.48 17.31
C VAL A 70 41.11 49.73 18.71
N PRO A 71 41.88 49.45 19.80
CA PRO A 71 41.41 48.83 21.05
C PRO A 71 41.47 49.80 22.25
N VAL A 72 41.15 49.33 23.47
CA VAL A 72 41.88 49.57 24.76
C VAL A 72 41.03 49.29 26.03
N LYS A 73 41.52 48.32 26.82
CA LYS A 73 41.75 48.17 28.28
C LYS A 73 40.69 48.42 29.41
N ARG A 74 40.88 47.54 30.42
CA ARG A 74 40.68 47.61 31.91
C ARG A 74 39.26 47.31 32.40
N SER A 75 39.01 46.62 33.53
CA SER A 75 39.83 45.90 34.53
C SER A 75 38.86 45.10 35.42
N ALA A 76 39.36 43.99 35.98
CA ALA A 76 39.04 43.37 37.28
C ALA A 76 37.59 43.26 37.80
N GLY A 77 37.21 42.05 38.24
CA GLY A 77 36.38 41.91 39.44
C GLY A 77 35.28 40.86 39.41
N ASN A 78 35.62 39.71 40.00
CA ASN A 78 34.79 38.91 40.89
C ASN A 78 33.83 37.85 40.32
N GLU A 79 33.96 36.68 40.93
CA GLU A 79 33.13 35.50 40.80
C GLU A 79 31.69 35.79 41.19
N ASN A 80 30.74 35.22 40.46
CA ASN A 80 29.60 34.50 41.05
C ASN A 80 28.79 33.76 39.99
N PHE A 81 28.51 32.50 40.31
CA PHE A 81 27.61 31.61 39.60
C PHE A 81 26.18 32.16 39.61
N SER A 82 25.57 32.36 38.44
CA SER A 82 24.10 32.31 38.30
C SER A 82 23.67 31.94 36.87
N ASN A 83 23.09 30.75 36.76
CA ASN A 83 22.07 30.31 35.78
C ASN A 83 22.00 31.00 34.41
N LYS A 84 22.57 30.34 33.39
CA LYS A 84 22.02 30.35 32.02
C LYS A 84 21.58 28.96 31.60
N ARG A 85 20.46 28.49 32.16
CA ARG A 85 19.61 27.45 31.51
C ARG A 85 18.93 28.08 30.30
N GLY A 86 19.69 28.27 29.24
CA GLY A 86 19.24 28.91 28.01
C GLY A 86 19.76 28.18 26.80
N ARG A 87 19.54 26.85 26.71
CA ARG A 87 19.69 26.08 25.47
C ARG A 87 19.14 24.68 25.68
N ASN A 88 18.09 24.35 24.93
CA ASN A 88 17.67 23.01 24.47
C ASN A 88 16.14 22.85 24.29
N ASN A 89 15.35 23.92 24.36
CA ASN A 89 13.90 23.82 24.12
C ASN A 89 13.50 23.83 22.63
N VAL A 90 14.43 24.16 21.71
CA VAL A 90 14.15 24.22 20.26
C VAL A 90 13.99 22.82 19.63
N ASN A 91 14.62 21.79 20.21
CA ASN A 91 14.52 20.41 19.71
C ASN A 91 13.23 19.70 20.15
N GLN A 92 12.61 20.14 21.25
CA GLN A 92 11.30 19.58 21.66
C GLN A 92 10.14 20.18 20.86
N GLY A 93 10.22 21.47 20.50
CA GLY A 93 9.24 22.11 19.60
C GLY A 93 9.21 21.49 18.20
N ARG A 94 10.39 21.23 17.61
CA ARG A 94 10.50 20.61 16.27
C ARG A 94 9.97 19.16 16.22
N ARG A 95 10.26 18.33 17.23
CA ARG A 95 9.69 16.95 17.27
C ARG A 95 8.17 16.94 17.46
N ARG A 96 7.62 17.92 18.19
CA ARG A 96 6.16 18.08 18.38
C ARG A 96 5.45 18.59 17.12
N LEU A 97 6.07 19.51 16.37
CA LEU A 97 5.51 20.02 15.11
C LEU A 97 5.47 18.96 14.02
N ASN A 98 6.53 18.16 13.87
CA ASN A 98 6.56 17.05 12.90
C ASN A 98 5.49 15.99 13.18
N GLY A 99 5.22 15.70 14.46
CA GLY A 99 4.15 14.78 14.84
C GLY A 99 2.74 15.32 14.55
N ARG A 100 2.56 16.64 14.58
CA ARG A 100 1.28 17.29 14.27
C ARG A 100 1.03 17.35 12.76
N ALA A 101 2.05 17.67 11.98
CA ALA A 101 1.99 17.66 10.52
C ALA A 101 1.73 16.25 9.97
N PHE A 102 2.40 15.22 10.50
CA PHE A 102 2.17 13.83 10.09
C PHE A 102 0.76 13.35 10.42
N ARG A 103 0.20 13.76 11.57
CA ARG A 103 -1.20 13.46 11.93
C ARG A 103 -2.17 14.15 10.99
N ALA A 104 -1.96 15.43 10.69
CA ALA A 104 -2.80 16.18 9.75
C ALA A 104 -2.79 15.52 8.37
N GLN A 105 -1.62 15.18 7.83
CA GLN A 105 -1.50 14.49 6.55
C GLN A 105 -2.23 13.13 6.55
N ARG A 106 -2.14 12.37 7.65
CA ARG A 106 -2.88 11.11 7.79
C ARG A 106 -4.38 11.34 7.83
N ASP A 107 -4.85 12.33 8.58
CA ASP A 107 -6.27 12.67 8.70
C ASP A 107 -6.82 13.15 7.35
N ASP A 108 -6.03 13.90 6.57
CA ASP A 108 -6.37 14.33 5.22
C ASP A 108 -6.47 13.14 4.26
N SER A 109 -5.53 12.19 4.29
CA SER A 109 -5.66 10.95 3.52
C SER A 109 -6.88 10.11 3.93
N ILE A 110 -7.22 10.05 5.23
CA ILE A 110 -8.43 9.35 5.69
C ILE A 110 -9.68 10.00 5.06
N ARG A 111 -9.77 11.33 5.07
CA ARG A 111 -10.91 12.09 4.49
C ARG A 111 -11.06 11.91 2.98
N ARG A 112 -9.95 11.66 2.30
CA ARG A 112 -9.91 11.37 0.86
C ARG A 112 -10.12 9.90 0.52
N THR A 113 -10.31 9.03 1.52
CA THR A 113 -10.49 7.59 1.32
C THR A 113 -11.92 7.17 1.64
N VAL A 114 -12.55 6.38 0.77
CA VAL A 114 -13.80 5.66 1.07
C VAL A 114 -13.54 4.19 1.34
N TYR A 115 -14.36 3.62 2.21
CA TYR A 115 -14.43 2.18 2.47
C TYR A 115 -15.57 1.58 1.65
N VAL A 116 -15.28 0.54 0.90
CA VAL A 116 -16.24 -0.17 0.05
C VAL A 116 -16.37 -1.60 0.56
N SER A 117 -17.58 -2.09 0.83
CA SER A 117 -17.83 -3.48 1.21
C SER A 117 -18.87 -4.13 0.32
N ASP A 118 -19.12 -5.42 0.57
CA ASP A 118 -20.10 -6.22 -0.15
C ASP A 118 -19.72 -6.34 -1.63
N ILE A 119 -18.40 -6.48 -1.87
CA ILE A 119 -17.79 -6.55 -3.19
C ILE A 119 -17.91 -8.00 -3.70
N ASP A 120 -18.55 -8.16 -4.86
CA ASP A 120 -18.65 -9.46 -5.52
C ASP A 120 -17.27 -10.06 -5.83
N GLN A 121 -17.15 -11.39 -5.76
CA GLN A 121 -15.87 -12.10 -5.87
C GLN A 121 -15.20 -11.93 -7.24
N THR A 122 -16.00 -11.72 -8.31
CA THR A 122 -15.52 -11.52 -9.68
C THR A 122 -14.95 -10.13 -9.92
N ILE A 123 -15.23 -9.18 -9.02
CA ILE A 123 -14.85 -7.78 -9.20
C ILE A 123 -13.37 -7.55 -8.88
N THR A 124 -12.68 -6.87 -9.78
CA THR A 124 -11.26 -6.53 -9.65
C THR A 124 -11.05 -5.09 -9.14
N GLU A 125 -9.81 -4.80 -8.70
CA GLU A 125 -9.42 -3.46 -8.27
C GLU A 125 -9.60 -2.43 -9.39
N GLU A 126 -9.34 -2.81 -10.63
CA GLU A 126 -9.47 -1.95 -11.81
C GLU A 126 -10.94 -1.62 -12.11
N GLN A 127 -11.85 -2.58 -11.95
CA GLN A 127 -13.29 -2.36 -12.14
C GLN A 127 -13.84 -1.41 -11.07
N LEU A 128 -13.42 -1.57 -9.82
CA LEU A 128 -13.74 -0.62 -8.75
C LEU A 128 -13.20 0.78 -9.07
N ALA A 129 -11.91 0.89 -9.39
CA ALA A 129 -11.31 2.17 -9.75
C ALA A 129 -12.03 2.84 -10.92
N GLY A 130 -12.43 2.07 -11.93
CA GLY A 130 -13.24 2.53 -13.06
C GLY A 130 -14.59 3.09 -12.64
N LEU A 131 -15.33 2.39 -11.77
CA LEU A 131 -16.61 2.89 -11.24
C LEU A 131 -16.44 4.22 -10.48
N PHE A 132 -15.46 4.29 -9.60
CA PHE A 132 -15.22 5.44 -8.73
C PHE A 132 -14.57 6.63 -9.46
N SER A 133 -13.95 6.42 -10.62
CA SER A 133 -13.33 7.49 -11.42
C SER A 133 -14.33 8.58 -11.84
N ASN A 134 -15.63 8.26 -11.92
CA ASN A 134 -16.70 9.21 -12.22
C ASN A 134 -16.90 10.26 -11.12
N CYS A 135 -16.44 10.00 -9.89
CA CYS A 135 -16.57 10.91 -8.76
C CYS A 135 -15.36 11.85 -8.61
N GLY A 136 -14.20 11.46 -9.16
CA GLY A 136 -12.95 12.20 -9.06
C GLY A 136 -11.74 11.32 -9.41
N GLN A 137 -10.55 11.93 -9.48
CA GLN A 137 -9.31 11.19 -9.75
C GLN A 137 -9.01 10.20 -8.62
N VAL A 138 -8.99 8.91 -8.95
CA VAL A 138 -8.58 7.83 -8.02
C VAL A 138 -7.05 7.77 -7.99
N VAL A 139 -6.48 7.78 -6.79
CA VAL A 139 -5.02 7.75 -6.53
C VAL A 139 -4.57 6.33 -6.17
N ASP A 140 -5.33 5.62 -5.34
CA ASP A 140 -5.05 4.23 -4.97
C ASP A 140 -6.38 3.49 -4.76
N CYS A 141 -6.45 2.24 -5.19
CA CYS A 141 -7.59 1.35 -5.00
C CYS A 141 -7.04 0.01 -4.52
N ARG A 142 -7.47 -0.45 -3.34
CA ARG A 142 -6.91 -1.66 -2.72
C ARG A 142 -8.00 -2.55 -2.16
N VAL A 143 -8.15 -3.72 -2.77
CA VAL A 143 -9.02 -4.79 -2.29
C VAL A 143 -8.28 -5.61 -1.21
N CYS A 144 -8.98 -5.82 -0.11
CA CYS A 144 -8.54 -6.48 1.10
C CYS A 144 -9.52 -7.59 1.47
N GLY A 145 -9.02 -8.66 2.09
CA GLY A 145 -9.82 -9.85 2.40
C GLY A 145 -9.39 -11.05 1.57
N ASP A 146 -10.05 -12.17 1.82
CA ASP A 146 -9.93 -13.37 0.98
C ASP A 146 -10.69 -13.15 -0.34
N PRO A 147 -10.08 -13.40 -1.51
CA PRO A 147 -10.75 -13.34 -2.82
C PRO A 147 -12.05 -14.13 -2.90
N HIS A 148 -12.17 -15.25 -2.18
CA HIS A 148 -13.36 -16.12 -2.21
C HIS A 148 -14.37 -15.79 -1.11
N SER A 149 -14.10 -14.79 -0.28
CA SER A 149 -14.97 -14.41 0.83
C SER A 149 -15.89 -13.26 0.46
N VAL A 150 -17.15 -13.36 0.86
CA VAL A 150 -18.14 -12.27 0.79
C VAL A 150 -17.82 -11.11 1.75
N LEU A 151 -16.89 -11.32 2.69
CA LEU A 151 -16.44 -10.28 3.63
C LEU A 151 -15.30 -9.42 3.07
N ARG A 152 -15.00 -9.56 1.78
CA ARG A 152 -14.01 -8.75 1.06
C ARG A 152 -14.46 -7.29 1.00
N PHE A 153 -13.49 -6.39 1.06
CA PHE A 153 -13.72 -4.95 1.10
C PHE A 153 -12.57 -4.24 0.39
N ALA A 154 -12.75 -2.96 0.07
CA ALA A 154 -11.74 -2.15 -0.56
C ALA A 154 -11.63 -0.79 0.09
N PHE A 155 -10.48 -0.16 -0.12
CA PHE A 155 -10.29 1.25 0.10
C PHE A 155 -10.03 1.92 -1.24
N VAL A 156 -10.68 3.05 -1.47
CA VAL A 156 -10.47 3.89 -2.65
C VAL A 156 -10.07 5.27 -2.17
N GLU A 157 -8.82 5.65 -2.42
CA GLU A 157 -8.27 6.98 -2.13
C GLU A 157 -8.40 7.87 -3.36
N PHE A 158 -8.95 9.05 -3.18
CA PHE A 158 -9.06 10.09 -4.19
C PHE A 158 -7.97 11.14 -4.03
N ASP A 159 -7.72 11.90 -5.08
CA ASP A 159 -6.80 13.04 -5.03
C ASP A 159 -7.33 14.14 -4.08
N ASP A 160 -8.66 14.32 -4.07
CA ASP A 160 -9.36 15.36 -3.30
C ASP A 160 -10.49 14.80 -2.40
N GLU A 161 -10.82 15.53 -1.32
CA GLU A 161 -11.90 15.16 -0.38
C GLU A 161 -13.28 15.26 -1.06
N GLN A 162 -13.43 16.10 -2.08
CA GLN A 162 -14.65 16.22 -2.87
C GLN A 162 -14.97 14.92 -3.61
N GLY A 163 -13.96 14.23 -4.17
CA GLY A 163 -14.14 12.95 -4.84
C GLY A 163 -14.64 11.87 -3.89
N ALA A 164 -14.03 11.78 -2.70
CA ALA A 164 -14.46 10.87 -1.65
C ALA A 164 -15.90 11.14 -1.18
N ARG A 165 -16.30 12.42 -1.07
CA ARG A 165 -17.68 12.80 -0.73
C ARG A 165 -18.67 12.43 -1.83
N ALA A 166 -18.34 12.69 -3.09
CA ALA A 166 -19.19 12.33 -4.23
C ALA A 166 -19.37 10.80 -4.34
N ALA A 167 -18.32 10.03 -4.06
CA ALA A 167 -18.34 8.57 -4.08
C ALA A 167 -19.37 7.94 -3.12
N LEU A 168 -19.75 8.63 -2.04
CA LEU A 168 -20.80 8.15 -1.13
C LEU A 168 -22.17 8.02 -1.82
N SER A 169 -22.41 8.75 -2.92
CA SER A 169 -23.64 8.63 -3.71
C SER A 169 -23.72 7.33 -4.53
N LEU A 170 -22.61 6.59 -4.64
CA LEU A 170 -22.57 5.29 -5.30
C LEU A 170 -22.96 4.13 -4.36
N ASP A 171 -23.30 4.40 -3.10
CA ASP A 171 -23.85 3.39 -2.19
C ASP A 171 -25.10 2.73 -2.79
N GLY A 172 -25.11 1.40 -2.81
CA GLY A 172 -26.19 0.61 -3.42
C GLY A 172 -26.05 0.40 -4.94
N THR A 173 -25.00 0.91 -5.58
CA THR A 173 -24.77 0.69 -7.02
C THR A 173 -24.49 -0.79 -7.30
N MET A 174 -25.17 -1.36 -8.28
CA MET A 174 -24.93 -2.74 -8.72
C MET A 174 -23.56 -2.84 -9.41
N LEU A 175 -22.66 -3.66 -8.86
CA LEU A 175 -21.37 -3.98 -9.47
C LEU A 175 -21.15 -5.49 -9.46
N GLY A 176 -21.21 -6.10 -10.63
CA GLY A 176 -21.35 -7.56 -10.74
C GLY A 176 -22.76 -7.99 -10.36
N PHE A 177 -22.89 -8.93 -9.43
CA PHE A 177 -24.18 -9.49 -9.01
C PHE A 177 -24.77 -8.87 -7.74
N TYR A 178 -23.99 -8.08 -7.00
CA TYR A 178 -24.40 -7.50 -5.72
C TYR A 178 -24.26 -5.97 -5.72
N PRO A 179 -25.11 -5.25 -4.96
CA PRO A 179 -24.94 -3.82 -4.74
C PRO A 179 -23.75 -3.58 -3.80
N VAL A 180 -22.84 -2.68 -4.18
CA VAL A 180 -21.72 -2.29 -3.32
C VAL A 180 -22.20 -1.37 -2.22
N ARG A 181 -21.56 -1.45 -1.05
CA ARG A 181 -21.79 -0.53 0.06
C ARG A 181 -20.63 0.43 0.19
N VAL A 182 -20.91 1.73 0.27
CA VAL A 182 -19.88 2.78 0.32
C VAL A 182 -20.03 3.60 1.61
N LEU A 183 -18.95 3.69 2.38
CA LEU A 183 -18.89 4.41 3.65
C LEU A 183 -17.65 5.32 3.71
N PRO A 184 -17.67 6.39 4.53
CA PRO A 184 -16.45 7.12 4.86
C PRO A 184 -15.42 6.18 5.50
N SER A 185 -14.16 6.25 5.04
CA SER A 185 -13.11 5.42 5.62
C SER A 185 -12.72 5.90 7.02
N LYS A 186 -12.32 4.96 7.87
CA LYS A 186 -11.69 5.22 9.18
C LYS A 186 -10.16 5.17 9.11
N THR A 187 -9.61 4.74 7.99
CA THR A 187 -8.18 4.47 7.80
C THR A 187 -7.73 4.90 6.42
N ALA A 188 -6.57 5.56 6.34
CA ALA A 188 -5.91 5.84 5.07
C ALA A 188 -5.29 4.56 4.50
N ILE A 189 -5.12 4.52 3.19
CA ILE A 189 -4.30 3.49 2.56
C ILE A 189 -2.83 3.81 2.88
N LEU A 190 -2.16 2.88 3.56
CA LEU A 190 -0.74 3.04 3.87
C LEU A 190 0.12 2.47 2.72
N PRO A 191 1.19 3.18 2.33
CA PRO A 191 2.18 2.64 1.41
C PRO A 191 2.73 1.32 1.94
N VAL A 192 2.80 0.32 1.05
CA VAL A 192 3.37 -0.97 1.41
C VAL A 192 4.88 -0.81 1.55
N ASN A 193 5.43 -1.21 2.71
CA ASN A 193 6.87 -1.27 2.86
C ASN A 193 7.39 -2.51 2.13
N PRO A 194 8.21 -2.37 1.07
CA PRO A 194 8.68 -3.50 0.26
C PRO A 194 9.55 -4.47 1.08
N THR A 195 10.08 -4.03 2.22
CA THR A 195 10.80 -4.93 3.13
C THR A 195 9.90 -5.99 3.77
N PHE A 196 8.59 -5.77 3.85
CA PHE A 196 7.64 -6.74 4.39
C PHE A 196 7.15 -7.76 3.36
N LEU A 197 7.39 -7.52 2.07
CA LEU A 197 7.04 -8.47 1.03
C LEU A 197 8.05 -9.63 0.98
N PRO A 198 7.62 -10.83 0.54
CA PRO A 198 8.50 -11.97 0.40
C PRO A 198 9.59 -11.71 -0.66
N ARG A 199 10.83 -12.08 -0.34
CA ARG A 199 12.02 -11.86 -1.19
C ARG A 199 12.58 -13.12 -1.82
N SER A 200 12.11 -14.28 -1.39
CA SER A 200 12.53 -15.60 -1.89
C SER A 200 11.32 -16.51 -2.09
N GLU A 201 11.53 -17.61 -2.81
CA GLU A 201 10.51 -18.64 -3.00
C GLU A 201 10.07 -19.26 -1.67
N ASN A 202 11.02 -19.55 -0.77
CA ASN A 202 10.72 -20.03 0.58
C ASN A 202 9.86 -19.03 1.37
N GLU A 203 10.10 -17.72 1.26
CA GLU A 203 9.23 -16.73 1.93
C GLU A 203 7.83 -16.66 1.29
N ARG A 204 7.73 -16.86 -0.03
CA ARG A 204 6.43 -16.99 -0.72
C ARG A 204 5.66 -18.22 -0.25
N GLU A 205 6.33 -19.35 -0.10
CA GLU A 205 5.78 -20.58 0.45
C GLU A 205 5.37 -20.41 1.93
N MET A 206 6.12 -19.64 2.73
CA MET A 206 5.69 -19.26 4.08
C MET A 206 4.38 -18.44 4.04
N CYS A 207 4.22 -17.52 3.07
CA CYS A 207 2.99 -16.75 2.93
C CYS A 207 1.78 -17.64 2.60
N THR A 208 1.93 -18.70 1.79
CA THR A 208 0.80 -19.62 1.48
C THR A 208 0.34 -20.40 2.70
N ARG A 209 1.22 -20.60 3.69
CA ARG A 209 0.92 -21.22 4.98
C ARG A 209 0.54 -20.21 6.07
N THR A 210 0.47 -18.92 5.75
CA THR A 210 0.22 -17.85 6.73
C THR A 210 -1.09 -17.14 6.45
N VAL A 211 -1.91 -16.96 7.47
CA VAL A 211 -3.09 -16.09 7.42
C VAL A 211 -2.86 -14.77 8.18
N TYR A 212 -3.46 -13.71 7.65
CA TYR A 212 -3.53 -12.39 8.26
C TYR A 212 -4.91 -12.21 8.91
N CYS A 213 -4.90 -11.98 10.22
CA CYS A 213 -6.11 -11.80 11.02
C CYS A 213 -6.26 -10.33 11.42
N THR A 214 -7.47 -9.80 11.32
CA THR A 214 -7.83 -8.44 11.75
C THR A 214 -9.11 -8.44 12.59
N ASN A 215 -9.46 -7.26 13.12
CA ASN A 215 -10.63 -7.08 13.99
C ASN A 215 -10.57 -7.96 15.26
N ILE A 216 -9.36 -8.12 15.81
CA ILE A 216 -9.14 -8.91 17.01
C ILE A 216 -9.39 -8.02 18.24
N ASP A 217 -10.24 -8.50 19.15
CA ASP A 217 -10.53 -7.86 20.43
C ASP A 217 -9.24 -7.66 21.26
N LYS A 218 -9.11 -6.53 21.96
CA LYS A 218 -7.98 -6.22 22.86
C LYS A 218 -7.82 -7.19 24.02
N LYS A 219 -8.89 -7.88 24.42
CA LYS A 219 -8.85 -8.85 25.51
C LYS A 219 -8.24 -10.20 25.10
N VAL A 220 -8.29 -10.54 23.81
CA VAL A 220 -7.87 -11.86 23.31
C VAL A 220 -6.37 -12.09 23.43
N SER A 221 -5.91 -13.03 24.22
CA SER A 221 -4.47 -13.29 24.32
C SER A 221 -3.91 -13.98 23.07
N GLN A 222 -2.58 -13.93 22.90
CA GLN A 222 -1.90 -14.73 21.88
C GLN A 222 -2.15 -16.23 22.08
N THR A 223 -2.25 -16.68 23.33
CA THR A 223 -2.53 -18.07 23.68
C THR A 223 -3.94 -18.50 23.26
N GLU A 224 -4.95 -17.68 23.56
CA GLU A 224 -6.34 -17.95 23.16
C GLU A 224 -6.47 -18.04 21.64
N MET A 225 -5.81 -17.14 20.91
CA MET A 225 -5.79 -17.19 19.45
C MET A 225 -5.10 -18.45 18.91
N LYS A 226 -3.97 -18.84 19.52
CA LYS A 226 -3.27 -20.07 19.15
C LYS A 226 -4.18 -21.29 19.34
N ILE A 227 -4.80 -21.42 20.51
CA ILE A 227 -5.72 -22.52 20.84
C ILE A 227 -6.87 -22.58 19.84
N PHE A 228 -7.49 -21.43 19.50
CA PHE A 228 -8.59 -21.36 18.55
C PHE A 228 -8.22 -21.91 17.17
N PHE A 229 -7.05 -21.52 16.63
CA PHE A 229 -6.62 -22.00 15.31
C PHE A 229 -6.13 -23.45 15.35
N GLU A 230 -5.46 -23.88 16.42
CA GLU A 230 -5.05 -25.27 16.59
C GLU A 230 -6.22 -26.23 16.74
N SER A 231 -7.29 -25.82 17.44
CA SER A 231 -8.48 -26.64 17.62
C SER A 231 -9.32 -26.76 16.35
N THR A 232 -9.28 -25.76 15.47
CA THR A 232 -10.22 -25.63 14.35
C THR A 232 -9.57 -25.95 13.00
N CYS A 233 -8.28 -25.66 12.84
CA CYS A 233 -7.62 -25.64 11.52
C CYS A 233 -6.39 -26.56 11.45
N GLY A 234 -5.55 -26.57 12.49
CA GLY A 234 -4.33 -27.39 12.55
C GLY A 234 -3.17 -26.72 13.26
N GLU A 235 -2.03 -27.41 13.33
CA GLU A 235 -0.86 -27.00 14.10
C GLU A 235 -0.32 -25.62 13.68
N VAL A 236 -0.16 -24.73 14.68
CA VAL A 236 0.37 -23.37 14.49
C VAL A 236 1.85 -23.35 14.82
N THR A 237 2.69 -23.11 13.82
CA THR A 237 4.15 -23.07 13.97
C THR A 237 4.61 -21.71 14.48
N ARG A 238 4.02 -20.61 14.00
CA ARG A 238 4.30 -19.26 14.49
C ARG A 238 3.04 -18.43 14.59
N LEU A 239 2.98 -17.64 15.65
CA LEU A 239 1.94 -16.64 15.83
C LEU A 239 2.57 -15.31 16.23
N ARG A 240 2.20 -14.25 15.51
CA ARG A 240 2.62 -12.89 15.82
C ARG A 240 1.40 -12.00 15.98
N LEU A 241 1.02 -11.75 17.23
CA LEU A 241 -0.03 -10.80 17.58
C LEU A 241 0.58 -9.39 17.69
N LEU A 242 0.03 -8.44 16.96
CA LEU A 242 0.44 -7.04 16.93
C LEU A 242 -0.73 -6.16 17.36
N GLY A 243 -0.41 -5.12 18.13
CA GLY A 243 -1.39 -4.16 18.60
C GLY A 243 -0.70 -2.96 19.23
N ASP A 244 -1.32 -1.80 19.11
CA ASP A 244 -0.91 -0.60 19.83
C ASP A 244 -2.09 -0.06 20.67
N GLN A 245 -1.81 0.94 21.50
CA GLN A 245 -2.85 1.65 22.27
C GLN A 245 -3.69 2.59 21.39
N VAL A 246 -3.29 2.78 20.11
CA VAL A 246 -3.88 3.75 19.19
C VAL A 246 -5.10 3.16 18.49
N HIS A 247 -5.05 1.88 18.11
CA HIS A 247 -6.14 1.20 17.43
C HIS A 247 -7.00 0.44 18.46
N SER A 248 -8.32 0.45 18.23
CA SER A 248 -9.26 -0.32 19.06
C SER A 248 -9.15 -1.82 18.81
N THR A 249 -8.59 -2.21 17.67
CA THR A 249 -8.49 -3.59 17.19
C THR A 249 -7.03 -3.97 16.95
N ARG A 250 -6.75 -5.27 17.07
CA ARG A 250 -5.43 -5.84 16.82
C ARG A 250 -5.38 -6.61 15.51
N ILE A 251 -4.15 -6.89 15.09
CA ILE A 251 -3.86 -7.71 13.92
C ILE A 251 -2.96 -8.87 14.33
N ALA A 252 -3.06 -9.99 13.63
CA ALA A 252 -2.18 -11.13 13.87
C ALA A 252 -1.74 -11.78 12.57
N PHE A 253 -0.57 -12.40 12.60
CA PHE A 253 -0.13 -13.33 11.57
C PHE A 253 -0.02 -14.71 12.19
N VAL A 254 -0.62 -15.70 11.55
CA VAL A 254 -0.66 -17.09 12.02
C VAL A 254 -0.10 -17.96 10.91
N GLU A 255 1.09 -18.52 11.14
CA GLU A 255 1.78 -19.47 10.26
C GLU A 255 1.44 -20.88 10.73
N PHE A 256 0.94 -21.71 9.81
CA PHE A 256 0.61 -23.10 10.06
C PHE A 256 1.73 -24.04 9.61
N ALA A 257 1.73 -25.26 10.13
CA ALA A 257 2.60 -26.32 9.64
C ALA A 257 2.27 -26.66 8.17
N MET A 258 0.98 -26.72 7.85
CA MET A 258 0.45 -27.14 6.53
C MET A 258 -0.28 -25.98 5.82
N ALA A 259 -0.22 -25.95 4.49
CA ALA A 259 -0.98 -24.99 3.68
C ALA A 259 -2.49 -25.22 3.75
N GLU A 260 -2.92 -26.48 3.87
CA GLU A 260 -4.33 -26.85 4.02
C GLU A 260 -4.96 -26.21 5.27
N SER A 261 -4.23 -26.16 6.39
CA SER A 261 -4.69 -25.49 7.61
C SER A 261 -4.89 -23.99 7.40
N ALA A 262 -4.09 -23.34 6.55
CA ALA A 262 -4.30 -21.94 6.21
C ALA A 262 -5.59 -21.73 5.40
N ILE A 263 -5.93 -22.66 4.49
CA ILE A 263 -7.19 -22.64 3.73
C ILE A 263 -8.39 -22.81 4.66
N ILE A 264 -8.33 -23.78 5.59
CA ILE A 264 -9.39 -23.99 6.60
C ILE A 264 -9.55 -22.73 7.47
N ALA A 265 -8.44 -22.08 7.84
CA ALA A 265 -8.47 -20.85 8.62
C ALA A 265 -9.15 -19.68 7.90
N LEU A 266 -9.15 -19.62 6.56
CA LEU A 266 -9.89 -18.59 5.82
C LEU A 266 -11.41 -18.69 6.09
N ASN A 267 -11.93 -19.91 6.25
CA ASN A 267 -13.33 -20.15 6.59
C ASN A 267 -13.69 -19.71 8.02
N CYS A 268 -12.71 -19.40 8.87
CA CYS A 268 -12.94 -18.85 10.20
C CYS A 268 -13.24 -17.34 10.19
N SER A 269 -13.17 -16.67 9.03
CA SER A 269 -13.54 -15.27 8.89
C SER A 269 -15.02 -15.06 9.25
N GLY A 270 -15.30 -14.19 10.21
CA GLY A 270 -16.63 -13.96 10.77
C GLY A 270 -16.90 -14.69 12.09
N MET A 271 -16.06 -15.64 12.51
CA MET A 271 -16.21 -16.31 13.81
C MET A 271 -15.89 -15.36 14.97
N VAL A 272 -16.62 -15.48 16.08
CA VAL A 272 -16.44 -14.63 17.25
C VAL A 272 -15.28 -15.15 18.11
N LEU A 273 -14.32 -14.28 18.41
CA LEU A 273 -13.22 -14.53 19.34
C LEU A 273 -13.14 -13.37 20.34
N GLY A 274 -13.46 -13.64 21.61
CA GLY A 274 -13.71 -12.59 22.61
C GLY A 274 -15.06 -11.92 22.35
N THR A 275 -15.08 -10.59 22.16
CA THR A 275 -16.31 -9.83 21.86
C THR A 275 -16.48 -9.44 20.39
N GLN A 276 -15.51 -9.78 19.53
CA GLN A 276 -15.48 -9.35 18.13
C GLN A 276 -15.40 -10.55 17.19
N ALA A 277 -16.04 -10.42 16.02
CA ALA A 277 -15.86 -11.35 14.91
C ALA A 277 -14.50 -11.11 14.24
N ILE A 278 -13.63 -12.11 14.23
CA ILE A 278 -12.33 -12.00 13.57
C ILE A 278 -12.52 -11.97 12.05
N ARG A 279 -11.62 -11.30 11.35
CA ARG A 279 -11.54 -11.35 9.89
C ARG A 279 -10.24 -12.02 9.51
N VAL A 280 -10.32 -13.06 8.69
CA VAL A 280 -9.16 -13.82 8.24
C VAL A 280 -8.97 -13.59 6.74
N SER A 281 -7.72 -13.44 6.31
CA SER A 281 -7.35 -13.20 4.91
C SER A 281 -6.02 -13.86 4.60
N PRO A 282 -5.72 -14.17 3.33
CA PRO A 282 -4.39 -14.66 2.94
C PRO A 282 -3.31 -13.64 3.34
N SER A 283 -2.19 -14.11 3.90
CA SER A 283 -1.09 -13.20 4.23
C SER A 283 -0.29 -12.81 2.99
N LYS A 284 -0.01 -11.52 2.84
CA LYS A 284 0.92 -10.98 1.82
C LYS A 284 2.35 -10.84 2.35
N THR A 285 2.59 -11.12 3.63
CA THR A 285 3.88 -10.87 4.31
C THR A 285 4.31 -12.08 5.14
N PRO A 286 5.57 -12.53 5.05
CA PRO A 286 6.04 -13.68 5.82
C PRO A 286 6.24 -13.32 7.30
N VAL A 287 6.03 -14.29 8.19
CA VAL A 287 6.27 -14.13 9.63
C VAL A 287 7.75 -14.34 9.95
N ARG A 288 8.55 -13.28 9.78
CA ARG A 288 9.98 -13.33 10.10
C ARG A 288 10.22 -13.46 11.62
N PRO A 289 11.16 -14.33 12.06
CA PRO A 289 11.62 -14.37 13.44
C PRO A 289 12.10 -13.00 13.91
N ARG A 290 11.94 -12.70 15.20
CA ARG A 290 12.53 -11.47 15.76
C ARG A 290 14.05 -11.60 15.71
N VAL A 291 14.71 -10.70 14.98
CA VAL A 291 16.16 -10.54 15.10
C VAL A 291 16.44 -9.97 16.49
N THR A 292 16.99 -10.80 17.39
CA THR A 292 17.52 -10.31 18.65
C THR A 292 18.67 -9.37 18.34
N ARG A 293 18.49 -8.06 18.56
CA ARG A 293 19.61 -7.12 18.51
C ARG A 293 20.62 -7.55 19.58
N PRO A 294 21.91 -7.71 19.25
CA PRO A 294 22.93 -7.93 20.26
C PRO A 294 22.86 -6.77 21.27
N ALA A 295 22.89 -7.09 22.56
CA ALA A 295 23.06 -6.07 23.58
C ALA A 295 24.40 -5.36 23.29
N LEU A 296 24.35 -4.04 23.10
CA LEU A 296 25.55 -3.22 23.11
C LEU A 296 26.18 -3.43 24.50
N ARG A 297 27.31 -4.14 24.52
CA ARG A 297 28.18 -4.24 25.68
C ARG A 297 28.96 -2.95 25.87
#